data_AF-A0YIT1-F1
#
_entry.id   AF-A0YIT1-F1
#
_cell.length_a   1.000
_cell.length_b   1.000
_cell.length_c   1.000
_cell.angle_alpha   90.00
_cell.angle_beta   90.00
_cell.angle_gamma   90.00
#
_symmetry.space_group_name_H-M   'P 1'
#
loop_
_entity.id
_entity.type
_entity.pdbx_description
1 polymer ?
#
loop_
_entity_poly.entity_id
_entity_poly.type
_entity_poly.pdbx_seq_one_letter_code
_entity_poly.pdbx_strand_id
1 'polypeptide(L)'
;MQIYFYRRSEQQPNFGDELNDWLWEKLLPGVFDDNETTAFLGIGSLLNHLVSERVPNARQIVVFSTGVGYVGYSGASYKEGMPKIDDSWTIYCVRGPFSAYKLGLPPEYAVTDGAVLVRRVFKPTEPKRYKYSYMPHFTQSIHGGQSWSEVCQLAGVNYIDARWPIEKVLTQISQTEVLLTEALHGAIIADSLRVPWICIQTALERLLPFKWQDWCESIQVAYRPYGLMELRDLKPQQGIWKIRGSRAAIMTSLTHHHNKQKTAEKMIDLTQRVQPNLSDDAHIEGLTIELETRLERFKQDVQAGKFS
;
A
#
# COMPACT_ATOMS: atom_id res chain seq x y z
N MET A 1 20.38 -13.89 -4.33
CA MET A 1 19.39 -13.37 -3.38
C MET A 1 17.98 -13.50 -3.95
N GLN A 2 17.01 -13.86 -3.11
CA GLN A 2 15.59 -13.90 -3.46
C GLN A 2 14.85 -12.73 -2.80
N ILE A 3 14.03 -12.01 -3.56
CA ILE A 3 13.13 -11.00 -3.00
C ILE A 3 11.87 -11.66 -2.42
N TYR A 4 11.50 -11.28 -1.21
CA TYR A 4 10.28 -11.75 -0.56
C TYR A 4 9.30 -10.60 -0.32
N PHE A 5 8.05 -10.83 -0.73
CA PHE A 5 6.89 -10.01 -0.40
C PHE A 5 5.62 -10.86 -0.46
N TYR A 6 4.50 -10.33 0.03
CA TYR A 6 3.23 -11.06 0.00
C TYR A 6 2.66 -11.12 -1.42
N ARG A 7 2.68 -12.31 -2.02
CA ARG A 7 2.02 -12.60 -3.31
C ARG A 7 0.70 -13.33 -3.05
N ARG A 8 -0.42 -12.75 -3.48
CA ARG A 8 -1.75 -13.38 -3.28
C ARG A 8 -2.04 -14.44 -4.35
N SER A 9 -2.22 -14.00 -5.59
CA SER A 9 -2.29 -14.82 -6.80
C SER A 9 -2.17 -13.91 -8.02
N GLU A 10 -1.66 -14.42 -9.14
CA GLU A 10 -1.51 -13.65 -10.39
C GLU A 10 -2.84 -13.04 -10.88
N GLN A 11 -3.97 -13.63 -10.49
CA GLN A 11 -5.31 -13.17 -10.88
C GLN A 11 -5.87 -12.06 -9.98
N GLN A 12 -5.21 -11.77 -8.85
CA GLN A 12 -5.64 -10.78 -7.87
C GLN A 12 -4.45 -9.96 -7.33
N PRO A 13 -3.72 -9.25 -8.21
CA PRO A 13 -2.54 -8.50 -7.82
C PRO A 13 -2.89 -7.38 -6.83
N ASN A 14 -1.99 -7.14 -5.87
CA ASN A 14 -2.05 -6.00 -4.97
C ASN A 14 -0.99 -4.99 -5.41
N PHE A 15 -1.40 -3.88 -6.01
CA PHE A 15 -0.48 -2.83 -6.49
C PHE A 15 0.68 -2.54 -5.53
N GLY A 16 0.38 -2.42 -4.23
CA GLY A 16 1.40 -2.12 -3.24
C GLY A 16 2.49 -3.18 -3.07
N ASP A 17 2.11 -4.45 -3.13
CA ASP A 17 3.04 -5.57 -2.99
C ASP A 17 3.79 -5.80 -4.33
N GLU A 18 3.09 -5.71 -5.46
CA GLU A 18 3.63 -5.84 -6.82
C GLU A 18 4.66 -4.75 -7.18
N LEU A 19 4.68 -3.62 -6.44
CA LEU A 19 5.75 -2.62 -6.57
C LEU A 19 7.14 -3.23 -6.33
N ASN A 20 7.27 -4.30 -5.56
CA ASN A 20 8.56 -4.94 -5.31
C ASN A 20 9.24 -5.40 -6.60
N ASP A 21 8.54 -6.21 -7.41
CA ASP A 21 9.11 -6.73 -8.65
C ASP A 21 9.42 -5.59 -9.65
N TRP A 22 8.56 -4.58 -9.73
CA TRP A 22 8.76 -3.46 -10.67
C TRP A 22 9.84 -2.47 -10.23
N LEU A 23 9.89 -2.10 -8.95
CA LEU A 23 10.77 -1.04 -8.45
C LEU A 23 12.18 -1.56 -8.24
N TRP A 24 12.33 -2.72 -7.58
CA TRP A 24 13.66 -3.21 -7.22
C TRP A 24 14.44 -3.67 -8.43
N GLU A 25 13.79 -4.21 -9.47
CA GLU A 25 14.47 -4.52 -10.74
C GLU A 25 15.08 -3.27 -11.39
N LYS A 26 14.42 -2.11 -11.28
CA LYS A 26 14.95 -0.84 -11.81
C LYS A 26 16.11 -0.29 -10.97
N LEU A 27 16.10 -0.53 -9.67
CA LEU A 27 17.07 0.04 -8.72
C LEU A 27 18.30 -0.85 -8.49
N LEU A 28 18.11 -2.17 -8.60
CA LEU A 28 19.05 -3.24 -8.28
C LEU A 28 19.07 -4.30 -9.40
N PRO A 29 19.28 -3.92 -10.67
CA PRO A 29 19.22 -4.84 -11.79
C PRO A 29 20.24 -5.98 -11.62
N GLY A 30 19.78 -7.22 -11.76
CA GLY A 30 20.62 -8.42 -11.67
C GLY A 30 21.09 -8.82 -10.26
N VAL A 31 20.61 -8.15 -9.19
CA VAL A 31 20.93 -8.54 -7.81
C VAL A 31 20.11 -9.75 -7.35
N PHE A 32 18.89 -9.91 -7.84
CA PHE A 32 18.01 -11.02 -7.49
C PHE A 32 18.19 -12.17 -8.49
N ASP A 33 18.69 -13.30 -8.00
CA ASP A 33 19.05 -14.50 -8.78
C ASP A 33 18.26 -15.75 -8.32
N ASP A 34 17.20 -15.53 -7.54
CA ASP A 34 16.36 -16.55 -6.90
C ASP A 34 17.06 -17.50 -5.91
N ASN A 35 18.28 -17.17 -5.45
CA ASN A 35 18.94 -17.90 -4.37
C ASN A 35 18.19 -17.68 -3.04
N GLU A 36 17.48 -18.73 -2.60
CA GLU A 36 16.66 -18.75 -1.38
C GLU A 36 17.47 -18.70 -0.07
N THR A 37 18.81 -18.83 -0.12
CA THR A 37 19.65 -18.74 1.08
C THR A 37 19.86 -17.30 1.57
N THR A 38 19.56 -16.30 0.75
CA THR A 38 19.56 -14.89 1.14
C THR A 38 18.24 -14.24 0.74
N ALA A 39 17.43 -13.86 1.72
CA ALA A 39 16.15 -13.19 1.51
C ALA A 39 16.29 -11.67 1.58
N PHE A 40 15.66 -10.95 0.66
CA PHE A 40 15.49 -9.50 0.68
C PHE A 40 14.04 -9.15 0.98
N LEU A 41 13.79 -8.53 2.13
CA LEU A 41 12.49 -8.04 2.56
C LEU A 41 12.35 -6.57 2.14
N GLY A 42 11.64 -6.34 1.02
CA GLY A 42 11.49 -5.03 0.38
C GLY A 42 10.35 -4.18 0.93
N ILE A 43 9.42 -3.77 0.08
CA ILE A 43 8.25 -2.95 0.42
C ILE A 43 7.15 -3.81 1.04
N GLY A 44 6.46 -3.26 2.05
CA GLY A 44 5.26 -3.87 2.62
C GLY A 44 5.27 -3.97 4.15
N SER A 45 4.38 -4.81 4.69
CA SER A 45 4.25 -5.07 6.14
C SER A 45 4.73 -6.48 6.48
N LEU A 46 6.01 -6.74 6.28
CA LEU A 46 6.59 -8.08 6.26
C LEU A 46 7.17 -8.50 7.62
N LEU A 47 7.52 -7.54 8.49
CA LEU A 47 8.21 -7.81 9.74
C LEU A 47 7.23 -8.29 10.83
N ASN A 48 7.19 -9.60 11.04
CA ASN A 48 6.48 -10.28 12.13
C ASN A 48 7.03 -11.69 12.36
N HIS A 49 6.48 -12.43 13.33
CA HIS A 49 6.92 -13.78 13.67
C HIS A 49 6.89 -14.80 12.51
N LEU A 50 6.15 -14.53 11.42
CA LEU A 50 6.06 -15.45 10.27
C LEU A 50 7.27 -15.34 9.32
N VAL A 51 8.20 -14.41 9.51
CA VAL A 51 9.35 -14.24 8.59
C VAL A 51 10.10 -15.55 8.38
N SER A 52 10.39 -16.31 9.44
CA SER A 52 11.08 -17.61 9.33
C SER A 52 10.26 -18.68 8.60
N GLU A 53 8.92 -18.62 8.64
CA GLU A 53 8.05 -19.53 7.89
C GLU A 53 7.95 -19.13 6.42
N ARG A 54 8.08 -17.83 6.14
CA ARG A 54 7.95 -17.23 4.81
C ARG A 54 9.21 -17.36 3.97
N VAL A 55 10.38 -17.33 4.61
CA VAL A 55 11.69 -17.52 3.97
C VAL A 55 12.48 -18.63 4.69
N PRO A 56 11.99 -19.87 4.69
CA PRO A 56 12.51 -20.95 5.55
C PRO A 56 13.94 -21.38 5.22
N ASN A 57 14.39 -21.12 3.99
CA ASN A 57 15.73 -21.48 3.51
C ASN A 57 16.75 -20.34 3.71
N ALA A 58 16.31 -19.16 4.15
CA ALA A 58 17.17 -17.99 4.30
C ALA A 58 18.13 -18.16 5.48
N ARG A 59 19.43 -18.10 5.18
CA ARG A 59 20.53 -18.01 6.14
C ARG A 59 20.96 -16.57 6.40
N GLN A 60 20.58 -15.66 5.50
CA GLN A 60 20.78 -14.22 5.60
C GLN A 60 19.46 -13.53 5.26
N ILE A 61 19.07 -12.55 6.07
CA ILE A 61 17.85 -11.76 5.87
C ILE A 61 18.26 -10.30 5.75
N VAL A 62 18.02 -9.71 4.59
CA VAL A 62 18.21 -8.30 4.32
C VAL A 62 16.87 -7.59 4.47
N VAL A 63 16.83 -6.54 5.29
CA VAL A 63 15.63 -5.69 5.46
C VAL A 63 15.90 -4.33 4.85
N PHE A 64 15.03 -3.93 3.92
CA PHE A 64 15.06 -2.62 3.32
C PHE A 64 13.66 -2.00 3.29
N SER A 65 13.40 -1.08 4.22
CA SER A 65 12.23 -0.19 4.26
C SER A 65 10.85 -0.83 4.54
N THR A 66 10.71 -2.16 4.60
CA THR A 66 9.46 -2.76 5.11
C THR A 66 9.20 -2.33 6.55
N GLY A 67 7.92 -2.30 6.94
CA GLY A 67 7.53 -2.07 8.32
C GLY A 67 6.97 -3.30 9.02
N VAL A 68 6.76 -3.14 10.32
CA VAL A 68 6.09 -4.13 11.17
C VAL A 68 4.65 -4.28 10.72
N GLY A 69 4.20 -5.54 10.63
CA GLY A 69 2.89 -5.92 10.11
C GLY A 69 2.18 -6.91 11.01
N TYR A 70 0.91 -6.66 11.30
CA TYR A 70 -0.02 -7.64 11.91
C TYR A 70 0.37 -8.13 13.32
N VAL A 71 1.25 -7.41 14.03
CA VAL A 71 1.61 -7.71 15.42
C VAL A 71 0.54 -7.14 16.36
N GLY A 72 -0.07 -7.97 17.19
CA GLY A 72 -1.19 -7.59 18.07
C GLY A 72 -2.56 -7.57 17.36
N TYR A 73 -2.66 -8.15 16.16
CA TYR A 73 -3.94 -8.42 15.51
C TYR A 73 -4.39 -9.86 15.75
N SER A 74 -5.30 -10.05 16.71
CA SER A 74 -5.90 -11.35 16.98
C SER A 74 -7.08 -11.61 16.03
N GLY A 75 -6.81 -12.30 14.93
CA GLY A 75 -7.81 -13.08 14.19
C GLY A 75 -7.44 -14.56 14.27
N ALA A 76 -8.37 -15.48 13.96
CA ALA A 76 -8.13 -16.93 14.04
C ALA A 76 -6.92 -17.45 13.21
N SER A 77 -6.29 -16.60 12.40
CA SER A 77 -5.19 -16.90 11.49
C SER A 77 -3.88 -16.14 11.79
N TYR A 78 -3.87 -15.20 12.73
CA TYR A 78 -2.68 -14.40 13.05
C TYR A 78 -2.25 -14.69 14.48
N LYS A 79 -1.18 -15.46 14.64
CA LYS A 79 -0.48 -15.52 15.91
C LYS A 79 0.20 -14.17 16.15
N GLU A 80 0.30 -13.77 17.40
CA GLU A 80 0.98 -12.53 17.77
C GLU A 80 2.49 -12.77 17.84
N GLY A 81 3.29 -11.81 17.39
CA GLY A 81 4.73 -11.85 17.65
C GLY A 81 5.59 -11.02 16.71
N MET A 82 6.70 -10.52 17.26
CA MET A 82 7.80 -9.92 16.52
C MET A 82 8.70 -11.01 15.92
N PRO A 83 9.42 -10.74 14.81
CA PRO A 83 10.47 -11.65 14.36
C PRO A 83 11.57 -11.74 15.42
N LYS A 84 12.21 -12.91 15.54
CA LYS A 84 13.45 -13.05 16.30
C LYS A 84 14.60 -12.55 15.42
N ILE A 85 15.09 -11.35 15.71
CA ILE A 85 16.27 -10.79 15.03
C ILE A 85 17.51 -11.36 15.70
N ASP A 86 18.45 -11.84 14.88
CA ASP A 86 19.77 -12.32 15.28
C ASP A 86 20.83 -11.90 14.22
N ASP A 87 22.04 -12.43 14.34
CA ASP A 87 23.18 -12.06 13.48
C ASP A 87 22.98 -12.40 11.99
N SER A 88 21.96 -13.18 11.63
CA SER A 88 21.61 -13.42 10.23
C SER A 88 20.92 -12.23 9.55
N TRP A 89 20.51 -11.22 10.33
CA TRP A 89 19.77 -10.07 9.82
C TRP A 89 20.70 -8.89 9.53
N THR A 90 20.63 -8.37 8.31
CA THR A 90 21.17 -7.05 7.96
C THR A 90 20.01 -6.10 7.70
N ILE A 91 19.79 -5.16 8.62
CA ILE A 91 18.73 -4.15 8.50
C ILE A 91 19.37 -2.84 8.03
N TYR A 92 18.92 -2.31 6.89
CA TYR A 92 19.40 -1.02 6.37
C TYR A 92 18.54 0.14 6.85
N CYS A 93 17.22 -0.05 6.80
CA CYS A 93 16.21 0.87 7.28
C CYS A 93 14.85 0.15 7.38
N VAL A 94 13.92 0.75 8.09
CA VAL A 94 12.52 0.32 8.23
C VAL A 94 11.57 1.47 7.92
N ARG A 95 10.30 1.15 7.66
CA ARG A 95 9.28 2.08 7.17
C ARG A 95 9.08 3.34 8.02
N GLY A 96 9.29 3.27 9.33
CA GLY A 96 9.02 4.40 10.19
C GLY A 96 9.35 4.19 11.66
N PRO A 97 9.11 5.22 12.49
CA PRO A 97 9.53 5.25 13.89
C PRO A 97 8.91 4.14 14.73
N PHE A 98 7.66 3.75 14.46
CA PHE A 98 6.98 2.73 15.24
C PHE A 98 7.51 1.34 14.91
N SER A 99 7.86 1.09 13.65
CA SER A 99 8.55 -0.13 13.25
C SER A 99 9.93 -0.23 13.92
N ALA A 100 10.74 0.84 13.90
CA ALA A 100 12.04 0.86 14.56
C ALA A 100 11.91 0.59 16.07
N TYR A 101 10.99 1.30 16.73
CA TYR A 101 10.72 1.11 18.16
C TYR A 101 10.30 -0.33 18.49
N LYS A 102 9.38 -0.93 17.73
CA LYS A 102 8.91 -2.30 17.98
C LYS A 102 10.02 -3.34 17.81
N LEU A 103 11.00 -3.09 16.95
CA LEU A 103 12.14 -3.97 16.71
C LEU A 103 13.32 -3.70 17.65
N GLY A 104 13.21 -2.70 18.54
CA GLY A 104 14.32 -2.28 19.40
C GLY A 104 15.48 -1.64 18.64
N LEU A 105 15.21 -1.08 17.46
CA LEU A 105 16.22 -0.43 16.63
C LEU A 105 16.42 1.03 17.04
N PRO A 106 17.64 1.56 16.88
CA PRO A 106 17.89 2.99 17.02
C PRO A 106 17.03 3.84 16.07
N PRO A 107 16.64 5.06 16.45
CA PRO A 107 15.76 5.93 15.65
C PRO A 107 16.25 6.19 14.22
N GLU A 108 17.56 6.20 13.97
CA GLU A 108 18.17 6.42 12.64
C GLU A 108 17.90 5.30 11.63
N TYR A 109 17.31 4.19 12.05
CA TYR A 109 16.81 3.14 11.16
C TYR A 109 15.42 3.45 10.61
N ALA A 110 14.66 4.34 11.26
CA ALA A 110 13.36 4.79 10.77
C ALA A 110 13.56 5.84 9.67
N VAL A 111 13.49 5.39 8.40
CA VAL A 111 13.64 6.26 7.24
C VAL A 111 12.26 6.58 6.68
N THR A 112 11.76 5.77 5.75
CA THR A 112 10.37 5.80 5.26
C THR A 112 10.10 4.52 4.45
N ASP A 113 8.92 4.38 3.85
CA ASP A 113 8.62 3.27 2.94
C ASP A 113 9.44 3.37 1.65
N GLY A 114 10.03 2.27 1.20
CA GLY A 114 10.88 2.23 0.00
C GLY A 114 10.15 2.57 -1.29
N ALA A 115 8.82 2.47 -1.32
CA ALA A 115 8.01 2.90 -2.45
C ALA A 115 8.17 4.40 -2.75
N VAL A 116 8.72 5.21 -1.82
CA VAL A 116 9.10 6.60 -2.09
C VAL A 116 10.12 6.72 -3.22
N LEU A 117 11.00 5.73 -3.41
CA LEU A 117 11.99 5.71 -4.50
C LEU A 117 11.36 5.66 -5.89
N VAL A 118 10.05 5.40 -6.02
CA VAL A 118 9.33 5.53 -7.30
C VAL A 118 9.54 6.91 -7.94
N ARG A 119 9.68 7.98 -7.15
CA ARG A 119 9.93 9.34 -7.69
C ARG A 119 11.27 9.50 -8.41
N ARG A 120 12.19 8.54 -8.26
CA ARG A 120 13.46 8.49 -9.00
C ARG A 120 13.34 7.76 -10.33
N VAL A 121 12.53 6.71 -10.39
CA VAL A 121 12.42 5.83 -11.57
C VAL A 121 11.20 6.13 -12.45
N PHE A 122 10.16 6.77 -11.91
CA PHE A 122 8.96 7.18 -12.64
C PHE A 122 8.92 8.70 -12.77
N LYS A 123 8.87 9.18 -14.02
CA LYS A 123 8.73 10.60 -14.35
C LYS A 123 7.39 10.81 -15.07
N PRO A 124 6.40 11.45 -14.43
CA PRO A 124 5.15 11.80 -15.10
C PRO A 124 5.43 12.69 -16.31
N THR A 125 4.95 12.30 -17.49
CA THR A 125 5.05 13.09 -18.72
C THR A 125 3.73 13.77 -19.09
N GLU A 126 2.63 13.26 -18.54
CA GLU A 126 1.27 13.66 -18.90
C GLU A 126 0.73 14.75 -17.96
N PRO A 127 -0.09 15.68 -18.47
CA PRO A 127 -0.72 16.71 -17.65
C PRO A 127 -1.77 16.11 -16.70
N LYS A 128 -2.12 16.87 -15.66
CA LYS A 128 -3.27 16.56 -14.79
C LYS A 128 -4.55 16.48 -15.62
N ARG A 129 -5.37 15.46 -15.36
CA ARG A 129 -6.65 15.20 -16.04
C ARG A 129 -7.83 15.13 -15.08
N TYR A 130 -7.57 14.76 -13.82
CA TYR A 130 -8.62 14.47 -12.85
C TYR A 130 -8.45 15.35 -11.62
N LYS A 131 -9.49 16.12 -11.27
CA LYS A 131 -9.49 16.92 -10.04
C LYS A 131 -9.44 16.03 -8.80
N TYR A 132 -10.20 14.95 -8.81
CA TYR A 132 -10.20 13.94 -7.76
C TYR A 132 -10.14 12.55 -8.38
N SER A 133 -9.35 11.67 -7.78
CA SER A 133 -9.42 10.23 -8.05
C SER A 133 -9.63 9.46 -6.75
N TYR A 134 -10.17 8.25 -6.85
CA TYR A 134 -10.33 7.32 -5.76
C TYR A 134 -9.63 6.00 -6.08
N MET A 135 -8.76 5.57 -5.16
CA MET A 135 -8.11 4.26 -5.20
C MET A 135 -8.50 3.44 -3.97
N PRO A 136 -9.40 2.46 -4.09
CA PRO A 136 -9.73 1.59 -2.97
C PRO A 136 -8.58 0.62 -2.67
N HIS A 137 -8.67 -0.06 -1.52
CA HIS A 137 -7.76 -1.16 -1.21
C HIS A 137 -7.98 -2.31 -2.21
N PHE A 138 -6.97 -3.14 -2.45
CA PHE A 138 -7.08 -4.20 -3.46
C PHE A 138 -8.21 -5.20 -3.15
N THR A 139 -8.49 -5.48 -1.87
CA THR A 139 -9.64 -6.33 -1.46
C THR A 139 -10.98 -5.71 -1.83
N GLN A 140 -11.12 -4.39 -1.72
CA GLN A 140 -12.29 -3.65 -2.17
C GLN A 140 -12.40 -3.63 -3.69
N SER A 141 -11.28 -3.53 -4.42
CA SER A 141 -11.26 -3.67 -5.88
C SER A 141 -11.74 -5.06 -6.33
N ILE A 142 -11.36 -6.13 -5.60
CA ILE A 142 -11.79 -7.50 -5.87
C ILE A 142 -13.29 -7.70 -5.61
N HIS A 143 -13.77 -7.21 -4.47
CA HIS A 143 -15.11 -7.53 -3.98
C HIS A 143 -16.19 -6.53 -4.37
N GLY A 144 -15.82 -5.29 -4.68
CA GLY A 144 -16.73 -4.17 -4.91
C GLY A 144 -16.32 -3.26 -6.07
N GLY A 145 -15.46 -3.73 -6.98
CA GLY A 145 -14.91 -2.88 -8.05
C GLY A 145 -15.97 -2.25 -8.95
N GLN A 146 -17.07 -2.96 -9.27
CA GLN A 146 -18.16 -2.38 -10.06
C GLN A 146 -18.89 -1.31 -9.26
N SER A 147 -19.24 -1.61 -8.01
CA SER A 147 -19.96 -0.70 -7.11
C SER A 147 -19.14 0.57 -6.83
N TRP A 148 -17.83 0.44 -6.63
CA TRP A 148 -16.93 1.57 -6.44
C TRP A 148 -16.75 2.40 -7.72
N SER A 149 -16.65 1.76 -8.89
CA SER A 149 -16.63 2.49 -10.16
C SER A 149 -17.90 3.30 -10.37
N GLU A 150 -19.06 2.76 -10.03
CA GLU A 150 -20.35 3.47 -10.11
C GLU A 150 -20.43 4.62 -9.08
N VAL A 151 -19.95 4.42 -7.85
CA VAL A 151 -19.89 5.49 -6.85
C VAL A 151 -18.97 6.63 -7.30
N CYS A 152 -17.81 6.30 -7.87
CA CYS A 152 -16.89 7.29 -8.40
C CYS A 152 -17.54 8.07 -9.55
N GLN A 153 -18.25 7.39 -10.44
CA GLN A 153 -19.01 8.04 -11.51
C GLN A 153 -20.08 8.99 -10.97
N LEU A 154 -20.87 8.56 -9.97
CA LEU A 154 -21.88 9.40 -9.32
C LEU A 154 -21.26 10.61 -8.61
N ALA A 155 -20.06 10.46 -8.06
CA ALA A 155 -19.33 11.51 -7.36
C ALA A 155 -18.53 12.45 -8.29
N GLY A 156 -18.44 12.16 -9.59
CA GLY A 156 -17.55 12.89 -10.50
C GLY A 156 -16.06 12.69 -10.18
N VAL A 157 -15.70 11.55 -9.61
CA VAL A 157 -14.34 11.17 -9.19
C VAL A 157 -13.83 10.09 -10.15
N ASN A 158 -12.55 10.15 -10.52
CA ASN A 158 -11.94 9.11 -11.35
C ASN A 158 -11.63 7.85 -10.54
N TYR A 159 -12.02 6.66 -11.02
CA TYR A 159 -11.77 5.39 -10.34
C TYR A 159 -10.41 4.81 -10.76
N ILE A 160 -9.58 4.45 -9.79
CA ILE A 160 -8.29 3.78 -10.00
C ILE A 160 -8.35 2.40 -9.37
N ASP A 161 -8.30 1.34 -10.18
CA ASP A 161 -8.30 -0.03 -9.67
C ASP A 161 -6.90 -0.43 -9.18
N ALA A 162 -6.79 -0.86 -7.92
CA ALA A 162 -5.52 -1.25 -7.31
C ALA A 162 -4.94 -2.57 -7.83
N ARG A 163 -5.58 -3.20 -8.83
CA ARG A 163 -5.12 -4.42 -9.50
C ARG A 163 -4.60 -4.15 -10.91
N TRP A 164 -4.70 -2.91 -11.40
CA TRP A 164 -4.17 -2.56 -12.72
C TRP A 164 -2.64 -2.68 -12.76
N PRO A 165 -2.05 -2.80 -13.98
CA PRO A 165 -0.60 -2.77 -14.13
C PRO A 165 0.03 -1.56 -13.44
N ILE A 166 1.22 -1.74 -12.84
CA ILE A 166 1.91 -0.73 -12.04
C ILE A 166 1.95 0.63 -12.75
N GLU A 167 2.46 0.67 -13.98
CA GLU A 167 2.61 1.93 -14.73
C GLU A 167 1.27 2.61 -15.03
N LYS A 168 0.19 1.83 -15.19
CA LYS A 168 -1.16 2.39 -15.35
C LYS A 168 -1.62 3.07 -14.07
N VAL A 169 -1.43 2.43 -12.91
CA VAL A 169 -1.77 3.03 -11.60
C VAL A 169 -0.92 4.29 -11.34
N LEU A 170 0.39 4.21 -11.55
CA LEU A 170 1.30 5.36 -11.40
C LEU A 170 0.89 6.54 -12.29
N THR A 171 0.54 6.26 -13.55
CA THR A 171 0.06 7.29 -14.49
C THR A 171 -1.28 7.90 -14.06
N GLN A 172 -2.22 7.07 -13.59
CA GLN A 172 -3.52 7.57 -13.13
C GLN A 172 -3.40 8.43 -11.87
N ILE A 173 -2.54 8.03 -10.92
CA ILE A 173 -2.22 8.85 -9.74
C ILE A 173 -1.54 10.15 -10.18
N SER A 174 -0.55 10.09 -11.07
CA SER A 174 0.17 11.30 -11.50
C SER A 174 -0.71 12.30 -12.26
N GLN A 175 -1.76 11.84 -12.94
CA GLN A 175 -2.77 12.69 -13.60
C GLN A 175 -3.83 13.24 -12.65
N THR A 176 -3.76 12.93 -11.35
CA THR A 176 -4.73 13.36 -10.34
C THR A 176 -4.26 14.61 -9.59
N GLU A 177 -5.15 15.55 -9.30
CA GLU A 177 -4.87 16.71 -8.43
C GLU A 177 -4.98 16.35 -6.94
N VAL A 178 -6.02 15.61 -6.52
CA VAL A 178 -6.14 15.07 -5.15
C VAL A 178 -6.59 13.60 -5.16
N LEU A 179 -5.83 12.72 -4.50
CA LEU A 179 -6.15 11.29 -4.40
C LEU A 179 -6.87 10.95 -3.10
N LEU A 180 -8.08 10.42 -3.17
CA LEU A 180 -8.72 9.73 -2.06
C LEU A 180 -8.29 8.25 -2.11
N THR A 181 -7.82 7.67 -1.01
CA THR A 181 -7.31 6.29 -1.06
C THR A 181 -7.48 5.52 0.24
N GLU A 182 -7.90 4.26 0.10
CA GLU A 182 -7.85 3.26 1.18
C GLU A 182 -6.53 2.47 1.17
N ALA A 183 -5.83 2.45 0.04
CA ALA A 183 -4.56 1.78 -0.08
C ALA A 183 -3.42 2.65 0.47
N LEU A 184 -2.67 2.13 1.46
CA LEU A 184 -1.48 2.81 2.01
C LEU A 184 -0.49 3.16 0.90
N HIS A 185 -0.16 2.21 0.02
CA HIS A 185 0.71 2.47 -1.12
C HIS A 185 0.10 3.44 -2.14
N GLY A 186 -1.22 3.58 -2.20
CA GLY A 186 -1.83 4.68 -2.96
C GLY A 186 -1.42 6.05 -2.41
N ALA A 187 -1.41 6.21 -1.08
CA ALA A 187 -0.99 7.45 -0.43
C ALA A 187 0.53 7.67 -0.52
N ILE A 188 1.35 6.63 -0.31
CA ILE A 188 2.81 6.71 -0.45
C ILE A 188 3.19 7.20 -1.84
N ILE A 189 2.60 6.60 -2.88
CA ILE A 189 2.87 6.98 -4.26
C ILE A 189 2.35 8.37 -4.58
N ALA A 190 1.14 8.73 -4.12
CA ALA A 190 0.60 10.07 -4.31
C ALA A 190 1.55 11.11 -3.71
N ASP A 191 1.96 10.95 -2.45
CA ASP A 191 2.88 11.85 -1.76
C ASP A 191 4.24 11.96 -2.47
N SER A 192 4.78 10.82 -2.93
CA SER A 192 6.05 10.75 -3.67
C SER A 192 6.02 11.46 -5.02
N LEU A 193 4.87 11.42 -5.69
CA LEU A 193 4.59 12.11 -6.96
C LEU A 193 4.01 13.51 -6.75
N ARG A 194 4.02 14.01 -5.51
CA ARG A 194 3.53 15.34 -5.10
C ARG A 194 2.05 15.55 -5.44
N VAL A 195 1.24 14.52 -5.25
CA VAL A 195 -0.22 14.53 -5.35
C VAL A 195 -0.79 14.54 -3.93
N PRO A 196 -1.44 15.63 -3.49
CA PRO A 196 -2.15 15.66 -2.21
C PRO A 196 -3.14 14.50 -2.08
N TRP A 197 -3.28 13.97 -0.87
CA TRP A 197 -4.08 12.76 -0.65
C TRP A 197 -4.94 12.82 0.60
N ILE A 198 -6.05 12.07 0.59
CA ILE A 198 -6.98 11.93 1.70
C ILE A 198 -7.06 10.44 2.05
N CYS A 199 -6.77 10.12 3.32
CA CYS A 199 -6.93 8.75 3.81
C CYS A 199 -8.40 8.40 3.94
N ILE A 200 -8.83 7.39 3.20
CA ILE A 200 -10.15 6.80 3.30
C ILE A 200 -10.03 5.49 4.07
N GLN A 201 -11.04 5.20 4.89
CA GLN A 201 -11.10 3.96 5.65
C GLN A 201 -12.49 3.36 5.56
N THR A 202 -12.57 2.10 5.12
CA THR A 202 -13.77 1.28 5.24
C THR A 202 -13.69 0.38 6.48
N ALA A 203 -14.78 -0.34 6.79
CA ALA A 203 -14.86 -1.18 7.99
C ALA A 203 -13.72 -2.24 8.08
N LEU A 204 -13.27 -2.77 6.95
CA LEU A 204 -12.18 -3.75 6.90
C LEU A 204 -10.81 -3.12 7.25
N GLU A 205 -10.51 -1.93 6.73
CA GLU A 205 -9.22 -1.23 6.96
C GLU A 205 -9.15 -0.52 8.33
N ARG A 206 -10.28 -0.37 9.05
CA ARG A 206 -10.29 0.06 10.46
C ARG A 206 -9.38 -0.77 11.35
N LEU A 207 -9.14 -2.01 10.94
CA LEU A 207 -8.35 -2.99 11.63
C LEU A 207 -6.86 -2.93 11.27
N LEU A 208 -6.29 -1.87 10.67
CA LEU A 208 -4.82 -1.82 10.45
C LEU A 208 -4.24 -0.38 10.53
N PRO A 209 -4.48 0.38 11.63
CA PRO A 209 -4.00 1.77 11.71
C PRO A 209 -2.48 1.87 11.86
N PHE A 210 -1.81 0.85 12.41
CA PHE A 210 -0.39 0.89 12.72
C PHE A 210 0.48 1.22 11.49
N LYS A 211 0.26 0.53 10.37
CA LYS A 211 1.04 0.74 9.13
C LYS A 211 0.93 2.18 8.61
N TRP A 212 -0.25 2.77 8.75
CA TRP A 212 -0.52 4.14 8.34
C TRP A 212 0.15 5.15 9.27
N GLN A 213 0.00 4.98 10.58
CA GLN A 213 0.61 5.88 11.56
C GLN A 213 2.13 5.84 11.45
N ASP A 214 2.71 4.64 11.39
CA ASP A 214 4.15 4.43 11.24
C ASP A 214 4.73 5.16 10.03
N TRP A 215 4.07 5.07 8.87
CA TRP A 215 4.48 5.82 7.68
C TRP A 215 4.21 7.33 7.79
N CYS A 216 3.03 7.74 8.26
CA CYS A 216 2.68 9.15 8.38
C CYS A 216 3.65 9.90 9.31
N GLU A 217 4.06 9.27 10.42
CA GLU A 217 5.09 9.81 11.32
C GLU A 217 6.44 9.97 10.61
N SER A 218 6.83 9.03 9.73
CA SER A 218 8.09 9.14 8.98
C SER A 218 8.13 10.38 8.08
N ILE A 219 7.01 10.72 7.43
CA ILE A 219 6.90 11.88 6.53
C ILE A 219 6.35 13.14 7.24
N GLN A 220 6.22 13.10 8.57
CA GLN A 220 5.75 14.21 9.42
C GLN A 220 4.37 14.77 9.05
N VAL A 221 3.44 13.90 8.68
CA VAL A 221 2.04 14.27 8.44
C VAL A 221 1.10 13.60 9.45
N ALA A 222 -0.02 14.25 9.76
CA ALA A 222 -0.99 13.68 10.67
C ALA A 222 -1.82 12.57 10.00
N TYR A 223 -1.87 11.39 10.61
CA TYR A 223 -2.79 10.33 10.18
C TYR A 223 -4.24 10.69 10.54
N ARG A 224 -5.05 11.02 9.53
CA ARG A 224 -6.46 11.42 9.68
C ARG A 224 -7.35 10.64 8.69
N PRO A 225 -7.84 9.44 9.07
CA PRO A 225 -8.71 8.63 8.22
C PRO A 225 -10.15 9.13 8.22
N TYR A 226 -10.80 9.10 7.05
CA TYR A 226 -12.22 9.41 6.88
C TYR A 226 -13.02 8.18 6.47
N GLY A 227 -14.12 7.95 7.16
CA GLY A 227 -14.95 6.76 6.97
C GLY A 227 -15.80 6.83 5.69
N LEU A 228 -15.71 5.80 4.85
CA LEU A 228 -16.72 5.48 3.83
C LEU A 228 -17.36 4.12 4.13
N MET A 229 -18.55 3.90 3.58
CA MET A 229 -19.23 2.60 3.67
C MET A 229 -18.44 1.56 2.86
N GLU A 230 -18.33 0.35 3.40
CA GLU A 230 -17.83 -0.79 2.61
C GLU A 230 -18.89 -1.18 1.57
N LEU A 231 -18.48 -1.29 0.31
CA LEU A 231 -19.35 -1.69 -0.79
C LEU A 231 -18.84 -2.98 -1.42
N ARG A 232 -19.78 -3.88 -1.72
CA ARG A 232 -19.50 -5.14 -2.42
C ARG A 232 -20.42 -5.27 -3.61
N ASP A 233 -19.93 -5.87 -4.68
CA ASP A 233 -20.70 -6.14 -5.88
C ASP A 233 -21.79 -7.17 -5.57
N LEU A 234 -22.99 -6.89 -6.05
CA LEU A 234 -24.08 -7.86 -5.97
C LEU A 234 -23.73 -9.05 -6.86
N LYS A 235 -23.62 -10.24 -6.27
CA LYS A 235 -23.37 -11.47 -7.05
C LYS A 235 -24.50 -11.67 -8.06
N PRO A 236 -24.23 -12.23 -9.27
CA PRO A 236 -25.26 -12.47 -10.29
C PRO A 236 -26.46 -13.31 -9.80
N GLN A 237 -26.27 -14.15 -8.77
CA GLN A 237 -27.34 -14.95 -8.16
C GLN A 237 -28.25 -14.17 -7.19
N GLN A 238 -27.86 -12.94 -6.80
CA GLN A 238 -28.63 -12.02 -5.94
C GLN A 238 -29.28 -10.89 -6.74
N GLY A 239 -29.06 -10.85 -8.07
CA GLY A 239 -29.70 -9.93 -8.99
C GLY A 239 -31.06 -10.44 -9.48
N ILE A 240 -31.88 -9.51 -9.94
CA ILE A 240 -33.30 -9.66 -10.36
C ILE A 240 -33.51 -10.74 -11.46
N TRP A 241 -32.43 -11.24 -12.06
CA TRP A 241 -32.43 -11.98 -13.33
C TRP A 241 -32.63 -13.50 -13.26
N LYS A 242 -32.60 -14.16 -12.08
CA LYS A 242 -32.82 -15.62 -11.99
C LYS A 242 -33.92 -16.09 -11.04
N ILE A 243 -34.45 -15.23 -10.19
CA ILE A 243 -35.62 -15.53 -9.36
C ILE A 243 -36.65 -14.47 -9.70
N ARG A 244 -37.80 -14.85 -10.26
CA ARG A 244 -38.97 -13.97 -10.32
C ARG A 244 -39.08 -13.24 -8.98
N GLY A 245 -38.90 -11.92 -9.00
CA GLY A 245 -38.55 -11.07 -7.87
C GLY A 245 -39.18 -11.49 -6.53
N SER A 246 -38.38 -12.11 -5.66
CA SER A 246 -38.71 -12.15 -4.25
C SER A 246 -38.57 -10.72 -3.70
N ARG A 247 -39.48 -10.28 -2.82
CA ARG A 247 -39.42 -8.96 -2.16
C ARG A 247 -38.02 -8.66 -1.59
N ALA A 248 -37.34 -9.70 -1.12
CA ALA A 248 -35.97 -9.63 -0.62
C ALA A 248 -34.95 -9.18 -1.68
N ALA A 249 -34.98 -9.75 -2.90
CA ALA A 249 -34.03 -9.37 -3.95
C ALA A 249 -34.21 -7.91 -4.41
N ILE A 250 -35.46 -7.45 -4.49
CA ILE A 250 -35.79 -6.05 -4.78
C ILE A 250 -35.27 -5.14 -3.66
N MET A 251 -35.55 -5.49 -2.39
CA MET A 251 -35.10 -4.72 -1.23
C MET A 251 -33.57 -4.65 -1.15
N THR A 252 -32.86 -5.75 -1.41
CA THR A 252 -31.40 -5.78 -1.49
C THR A 252 -30.88 -4.86 -2.60
N SER A 253 -31.48 -4.90 -3.78
CA SER A 253 -31.08 -4.04 -4.91
C SER A 253 -31.30 -2.56 -4.63
N LEU A 254 -32.44 -2.21 -4.03
CA LEU A 254 -32.76 -0.83 -3.60
C LEU A 254 -31.81 -0.36 -2.50
N THR A 255 -31.54 -1.21 -1.51
CA THR A 255 -30.59 -0.90 -0.42
C THR A 255 -29.19 -0.70 -0.97
N HIS A 256 -28.74 -1.55 -1.89
CA HIS A 256 -27.45 -1.42 -2.56
C HIS A 256 -27.35 -0.12 -3.35
N HIS A 257 -28.39 0.21 -4.13
CA HIS A 257 -28.46 1.48 -4.85
C HIS A 257 -28.39 2.68 -3.90
N HIS A 258 -29.17 2.66 -2.82
CA HIS A 258 -29.16 3.70 -1.80
C HIS A 258 -27.80 3.86 -1.11
N ASN A 259 -27.15 2.75 -0.80
CA ASN A 259 -25.81 2.74 -0.21
C ASN A 259 -24.77 3.37 -1.14
N LYS A 260 -24.85 3.09 -2.45
CA LYS A 260 -24.00 3.75 -3.46
C LYS A 260 -24.24 5.26 -3.49
N GLN A 261 -25.50 5.71 -3.51
CA GLN A 261 -25.83 7.15 -3.50
C GLN A 261 -25.28 7.84 -2.25
N LYS A 262 -25.54 7.29 -1.06
CA LYS A 262 -25.01 7.82 0.21
C LYS A 262 -23.48 7.86 0.24
N THR A 263 -22.83 6.85 -0.32
CA THR A 263 -21.36 6.80 -0.37
C THR A 263 -20.81 7.85 -1.33
N ALA A 264 -21.46 8.05 -2.48
CA ALA A 264 -21.11 9.10 -3.43
C ALA A 264 -21.30 10.50 -2.84
N GLU A 265 -22.44 10.76 -2.18
CA GLU A 265 -22.68 12.01 -1.45
C GLU A 265 -21.60 12.27 -0.39
N LYS A 266 -21.24 11.23 0.38
CA LYS A 266 -20.18 11.36 1.38
C LYS A 266 -18.81 11.60 0.74
N MET A 267 -18.52 10.95 -0.39
CA MET A 267 -17.28 11.19 -1.14
C MET A 267 -17.21 12.65 -1.63
N ILE A 268 -18.30 13.21 -2.15
CA ILE A 268 -18.40 14.62 -2.55
C ILE A 268 -18.20 15.56 -1.34
N ASP A 269 -18.81 15.26 -0.20
CA ASP A 269 -18.62 16.03 1.05
C ASP A 269 -17.14 16.07 1.46
N LEU A 270 -16.43 14.94 1.34
CA LEU A 270 -15.00 14.87 1.64
C LEU A 270 -14.16 15.70 0.65
N THR A 271 -14.45 15.63 -0.66
CA THR A 271 -13.67 16.39 -1.67
C THR A 271 -13.80 17.90 -1.50
N GLN A 272 -14.90 18.37 -0.89
CA GLN A 272 -15.18 19.80 -0.68
C GLN A 272 -14.68 20.34 0.65
N ARG A 273 -14.66 19.52 1.71
CA ARG A 273 -14.45 20.00 3.09
C ARG A 273 -13.14 19.57 3.72
N VAL A 274 -12.54 18.50 3.23
CA VAL A 274 -11.32 17.95 3.83
C VAL A 274 -10.09 18.57 3.17
N GLN A 275 -9.21 19.10 4.01
CA GLN A 275 -7.87 19.47 3.57
C GLN A 275 -7.05 18.19 3.32
N PRO A 276 -6.51 17.99 2.11
CA PRO A 276 -5.67 16.84 1.83
C PRO A 276 -4.31 16.97 2.55
N ASN A 277 -3.70 15.82 2.81
CA ASN A 277 -2.33 15.71 3.29
C ASN A 277 -1.36 15.81 2.12
N LEU A 278 -0.21 16.42 2.36
CA LEU A 278 0.98 16.35 1.52
C LEU A 278 2.17 16.63 2.43
N SER A 279 3.20 15.79 2.40
CA SER A 279 4.45 16.03 3.14
C SER A 279 5.13 17.32 2.68
N ASP A 280 6.08 17.85 3.45
CA ASP A 280 6.94 18.95 2.99
C ASP A 280 7.89 18.49 1.86
N ASP A 281 8.11 19.35 0.86
CA ASP A 281 8.96 19.04 -0.32
C ASP A 281 10.41 18.73 0.07
N ALA A 282 10.99 19.51 0.99
CA ALA A 282 12.37 19.32 1.42
C ALA A 282 12.50 18.08 2.32
N HIS A 283 11.50 17.83 3.18
CA HIS A 283 11.47 16.66 4.03
C HIS A 283 11.41 15.35 3.23
N ILE A 284 10.48 15.23 2.28
CA ILE A 284 10.38 14.01 1.46
C ILE A 284 11.61 13.81 0.56
N GLU A 285 12.23 14.90 0.07
CA GLU A 285 13.50 14.84 -0.65
C GLU A 285 14.62 14.31 0.24
N GLY A 286 14.74 14.81 1.47
CA GLY A 286 15.72 14.33 2.46
C GLY A 286 15.56 12.84 2.76
N LEU A 287 14.33 12.37 2.98
CA LEU A 287 14.04 10.94 3.16
C LEU A 287 14.40 10.11 1.92
N THR A 288 14.19 10.67 0.73
CA THR A 288 14.56 9.98 -0.52
C THR A 288 16.07 9.82 -0.64
N ILE A 289 16.84 10.86 -0.32
CA ILE A 289 18.30 10.83 -0.32
C ILE A 289 18.83 9.85 0.74
N GLU A 290 18.18 9.79 1.91
CA GLU A 290 18.53 8.81 2.93
C GLU A 290 18.29 7.37 2.45
N LEU A 291 17.14 7.10 1.80
CA LEU A 291 16.89 5.79 1.17
C LEU A 291 17.94 5.47 0.09
N GLU A 292 18.32 6.44 -0.75
CA GLU A 292 19.36 6.27 -1.77
C GLU A 292 20.72 5.94 -1.12
N THR A 293 21.06 6.60 0.00
CA THR A 293 22.29 6.35 0.76
C THR A 293 22.31 4.93 1.35
N ARG A 294 21.19 4.48 1.93
CA ARG A 294 21.05 3.11 2.43
C ARG A 294 21.13 2.08 1.31
N LEU A 295 20.56 2.40 0.15
CA LEU A 295 20.59 1.53 -1.02
C LEU A 295 22.00 1.40 -1.59
N GLU A 296 22.77 2.49 -1.61
CA GLU A 296 24.15 2.47 -2.06
C GLU A 296 25.03 1.64 -1.12
N ARG A 297 24.84 1.77 0.20
CA ARG A 297 25.50 0.89 1.17
C ARG A 297 25.16 -0.59 0.92
N PHE A 298 23.90 -0.90 0.61
CA PHE A 298 23.50 -2.25 0.25
C PHE A 298 24.24 -2.76 -1.01
N LYS A 299 24.34 -1.94 -2.05
CA LYS A 299 25.09 -2.28 -3.27
C LYS A 299 26.57 -2.56 -3.00
N GLN A 300 27.20 -1.75 -2.15
CA GLN A 300 28.59 -1.96 -1.73
C GLN A 300 28.77 -3.28 -0.98
N ASP A 301 27.87 -3.60 -0.05
CA ASP A 301 27.89 -4.86 0.69
C ASP A 301 27.70 -6.08 -0.25
N VAL A 302 26.83 -5.98 -1.26
CA VAL A 302 26.67 -7.00 -2.31
C VAL A 302 27.97 -7.17 -3.11
N GLN A 303 28.57 -6.08 -3.57
CA GLN A 303 29.83 -6.11 -4.33
C GLN A 303 31.01 -6.67 -3.52
N ALA A 304 31.00 -6.44 -2.21
CA ALA A 304 31.99 -6.99 -1.27
C ALA A 304 31.76 -8.48 -0.96
N GLY A 305 30.72 -9.11 -1.51
CA GLY A 305 30.42 -10.53 -1.31
C GLY A 305 29.80 -10.85 0.06
N LYS A 306 29.25 -9.85 0.77
CA LYS A 306 28.64 -10.07 2.10
C LYS A 306 27.47 -11.05 2.09
N PHE A 307 26.79 -11.18 0.96
CA PHE A 307 25.57 -11.95 0.79
C PHE A 307 25.70 -13.15 -0.17
N SER A 308 26.95 -13.47 -0.55
CA SER A 308 27.31 -14.56 -1.47
C SER A 308 27.62 -15.86 -0.74
#